data_AF-M7WFS3-F1
#
_entry.id   AF-M7WFS3-F1
#
_cell.length_a   1.000
_cell.length_b   1.000
_cell.length_c   1.000
_cell.angle_alpha   90.00
_cell.angle_beta   90.00
_cell.angle_gamma   90.00
#
_symmetry.space_group_name_H-M   'P 1'
#
loop_
_entity.id
_entity.type
_entity.pdbx_description
1 polymer ?
#
loop_
_entity_poly.entity_id
_entity_poly.type
_entity_poly.pdbx_seq_one_letter_code
_entity_poly.pdbx_strand_id
1 'polypeptide(L)'
;MCLVFGLGGMLDTTILEKQGNGFNFKAIGSDVYFGGLYFNMNLMEFGMSKLKAINKTKAQRRIFKGSDCWIQRNIKKQLKYNLRKEVEKTKIELSINLYCELDISELLPKSNLYKIDDNVDYGYDYRSE
;
A
#
# COMPACT_ATOMS: atom_id res chain seq x y z
N MET A 1 11.83 29.87 23.47
CA MET A 1 12.20 28.67 22.69
C MET A 1 10.92 28.01 22.20
N CYS A 2 10.87 27.57 20.95
CA CYS A 2 9.72 26.94 20.30
C CYS A 2 10.16 25.59 19.72
N LEU A 3 9.29 24.59 19.78
CA LEU A 3 9.48 23.29 19.17
C LEU A 3 8.46 23.14 18.05
N VAL A 4 8.93 22.86 16.84
CA VAL A 4 8.10 22.68 15.65
C VAL A 4 8.22 21.24 15.19
N PHE A 5 7.08 20.58 15.00
CA PHE A 5 6.97 19.28 14.36
C PHE A 5 6.35 19.44 12.97
N GLY A 6 7.11 19.07 11.94
CA GLY A 6 6.60 18.90 10.59
C GLY A 6 6.39 17.42 10.32
N LEU A 7 5.16 17.00 10.01
CA LEU A 7 4.87 15.62 9.63
C LEU A 7 4.19 15.61 8.26
N GLY A 8 4.88 15.03 7.27
CA GLY A 8 4.41 14.93 5.89
C GLY A 8 4.94 13.65 5.24
N GLY A 9 5.77 13.78 4.22
CA GLY A 9 6.52 12.64 3.65
C GLY A 9 7.57 12.08 4.62
N MET A 10 8.08 12.93 5.50
CA MET A 10 9.02 12.63 6.58
C MET A 10 8.61 13.38 7.85
N LEU A 11 9.24 13.04 8.97
CA LEU A 11 9.09 13.74 10.23
C LEU A 11 10.29 14.65 10.44
N ASP A 12 10.03 15.94 10.55
CA ASP A 12 11.02 16.95 10.90
C ASP A 12 10.71 17.53 12.28
N THR A 13 11.72 17.64 13.13
CA THR A 13 11.63 18.23 14.46
C THR A 13 12.64 19.35 14.57
N THR A 14 12.18 20.57 14.85
CA THR A 14 13.04 21.77 14.86
C THR A 14 12.86 22.56 16.15
N ILE A 15 13.97 22.84 16.84
CA ILE A 15 14.00 23.76 17.98
C ILE A 15 14.39 25.14 17.48
N LEU A 16 13.53 26.12 17.70
CA LEU A 16 13.71 27.53 17.35
C LEU A 16 13.85 28.38 18.60
N GLU A 17 14.70 29.40 18.55
CA GLU A 17 14.75 30.47 19.52
C GLU A 17 14.35 31.79 18.87
N LYS A 18 13.33 32.47 19.41
CA LYS A 18 12.98 33.81 18.97
C LYS A 18 14.01 34.79 19.50
N GLN A 19 14.63 35.57 18.60
CA GLN A 19 15.52 36.67 18.96
C GLN A 19 15.05 37.94 18.25
N GLY A 20 14.53 38.90 19.03
CA GLY A 20 13.89 40.10 18.48
C GLY A 20 12.73 39.74 17.54
N ASN A 21 12.83 40.19 16.29
CA ASN A 21 11.85 39.92 15.23
C ASN A 21 12.17 38.68 14.38
N GLY A 22 13.25 37.95 14.69
CA GLY A 22 13.70 36.76 13.96
C GLY A 22 13.62 35.47 14.75
N PHE A 23 13.86 34.35 14.05
CA PHE A 23 14.00 33.01 14.63
C PHE A 23 15.39 32.45 14.31
N ASN A 24 16.05 31.90 15.31
CA ASN A 24 17.30 31.16 15.18
C ASN A 24 17.04 29.66 15.35
N PHE A 25 17.56 28.86 14.42
CA PHE A 25 17.54 27.41 14.52
C PHE A 25 18.57 26.95 15.55
N LYS A 26 18.14 26.18 16.54
CA LYS A 26 19.01 25.63 17.60
C LYS A 26 19.35 24.18 17.35
N ALA A 27 18.37 23.39 16.91
CA ALA A 27 18.55 21.99 16.58
C ALA A 27 17.51 21.58 15.54
N ILE A 28 17.90 20.66 14.67
CA ILE A 28 17.03 20.05 13.66
C ILE A 28 17.30 18.54 13.72
N GLY A 29 16.24 17.75 13.80
CA GLY A 29 16.26 16.30 13.65
C GLY A 29 15.22 15.88 12.61
N SER A 30 15.51 14.80 11.88
CA SER A 30 14.60 14.30 10.85
C SER A 30 14.62 12.77 10.79
N ASP A 31 13.47 12.16 10.54
CA ASP A 31 13.33 10.77 10.15
C ASP A 31 12.71 10.70 8.75
N VAL A 32 13.55 10.44 7.76
CA VAL A 32 13.19 10.38 6.33
C VAL A 32 12.31 9.18 5.97
N TYR A 33 12.23 8.18 6.85
CA TYR A 33 11.43 6.97 6.62
C TYR A 33 10.11 6.98 7.39
N PHE A 34 9.91 7.95 8.30
CA PHE A 34 8.70 8.09 9.10
C PHE A 34 7.82 9.23 8.59
N GLY A 35 6.74 8.89 7.88
CA GLY A 35 5.79 9.86 7.37
C GLY A 35 4.47 9.21 6.93
N GLY A 36 3.61 9.98 6.27
CA GLY A 36 2.29 9.52 5.84
C GLY A 36 2.30 8.23 5.01
N LEU A 37 3.35 8.05 4.18
CA LEU A 37 3.51 6.85 3.36
C LEU A 37 3.80 5.60 4.21
N TYR A 38 4.51 5.74 5.32
CA TYR A 38 4.81 4.63 6.23
C TYR A 38 3.52 4.02 6.79
N PHE A 39 2.61 4.87 7.27
CA PHE A 39 1.30 4.43 7.76
C PHE A 39 0.48 3.74 6.66
N ASN A 40 0.48 4.30 5.44
CA ASN A 40 -0.20 3.68 4.30
C ASN A 40 0.36 2.29 3.99
N MET A 41 1.68 2.13 4.00
CA MET A 41 2.31 0.84 3.72
C MET A 41 1.92 -0.22 4.75
N ASN A 42 1.92 0.14 6.04
CA ASN A 42 1.51 -0.75 7.12
C ASN A 42 0.03 -1.15 7.01
N LEU A 43 -0.87 -0.19 6.72
CA LEU A 43 -2.29 -0.48 6.56
C LEU A 43 -2.57 -1.36 5.32
N MET A 44 -1.84 -1.12 4.23
CA MET A 44 -1.91 -1.93 3.02
C MET A 44 -1.42 -3.37 3.29
N GLU A 45 -0.30 -3.53 4.00
CA GLU A 45 0.22 -4.85 4.37
C GLU A 45 -0.75 -5.60 5.27
N PHE A 46 -1.35 -4.91 6.25
CA PHE A 46 -2.40 -5.47 7.10
C PHE A 46 -3.61 -5.95 6.27
N GLY A 47 -4.16 -5.11 5.39
CA GLY A 47 -5.28 -5.48 4.52
C GLY A 47 -4.94 -6.69 3.62
N MET A 48 -3.74 -6.72 3.06
CA MET A 48 -3.25 -7.86 2.28
C MET A 48 -3.10 -9.14 3.11
N SER A 49 -2.66 -9.04 4.37
CA SER A 49 -2.54 -10.19 5.27
C SER A 49 -3.91 -10.82 5.56
N LYS A 50 -4.94 -9.99 5.77
CA LYS A 50 -6.33 -10.44 6.00
C LYS A 50 -6.92 -11.08 4.74
N LEU A 51 -6.67 -10.50 3.56
CA LEU A 51 -7.07 -11.11 2.28
C LEU A 51 -6.43 -12.47 2.05
N LYS A 52 -5.15 -12.63 2.38
CA LYS A 52 -4.46 -13.94 2.28
C LYS A 52 -5.08 -14.97 3.22
N ALA A 53 -5.46 -14.57 4.43
CA ALA A 53 -6.12 -15.47 5.40
C ALA A 53 -7.49 -15.95 4.88
N ILE A 54 -8.25 -15.08 4.20
CA ILE A 54 -9.56 -15.41 3.62
C ILE A 54 -9.40 -16.25 2.34
N ASN A 55 -8.44 -15.92 1.48
CA ASN A 55 -8.25 -16.63 0.20
C ASN A 55 -6.78 -16.64 -0.28
N LYS A 56 -6.00 -17.59 0.26
CA LYS A 56 -4.56 -17.75 -0.01
C LYS A 56 -4.24 -17.87 -1.51
N THR A 57 -4.99 -18.70 -2.23
CA THR A 57 -4.74 -19.02 -3.65
C THR A 57 -5.05 -17.85 -4.58
N LYS A 58 -6.13 -17.10 -4.34
CA LYS A 58 -6.50 -15.93 -5.18
C LYS A 58 -5.62 -14.71 -4.91
N ALA A 59 -5.20 -14.51 -3.66
CA ALA A 59 -4.25 -13.44 -3.32
C ALA A 59 -2.88 -13.65 -4.01
N GLN A 60 -2.42 -14.91 -4.10
CA GLN A 60 -1.11 -15.24 -4.69
C GLN A 60 -1.04 -14.96 -6.21
N ARG A 61 -2.09 -15.33 -6.96
CA ARG A 61 -2.13 -15.21 -8.44
C ARG A 61 -2.20 -13.75 -8.93
N ARG A 62 -2.83 -12.84 -8.19
CA ARG A 62 -3.00 -11.44 -8.62
C ARG A 62 -1.96 -10.48 -8.05
N ILE A 63 -1.37 -10.77 -6.88
CA ILE A 63 -0.53 -9.79 -6.18
C ILE A 63 0.95 -10.20 -6.14
N PHE A 64 1.27 -11.51 -6.10
CA PHE A 64 2.59 -11.95 -5.63
C PHE A 64 3.48 -12.66 -6.67
N LYS A 65 2.98 -13.49 -7.61
CA LYS A 65 3.87 -14.22 -8.56
C LYS A 65 3.24 -14.57 -9.92
N GLY A 66 4.02 -14.44 -10.98
CA GLY A 66 3.75 -14.88 -12.36
C GLY A 66 4.66 -14.18 -13.39
N SER A 67 5.04 -14.87 -14.47
CA SER A 67 5.67 -14.24 -15.65
C SER A 67 4.61 -13.39 -16.36
N ASP A 68 4.44 -12.16 -15.90
CA ASP A 68 3.33 -11.33 -16.35
C ASP A 68 3.56 -10.81 -17.77
N CYS A 69 2.59 -11.04 -18.65
CA CYS A 69 2.49 -10.29 -19.90
C CYS A 69 2.23 -8.80 -19.61
N TRP A 70 2.47 -7.92 -20.58
CA TRP A 70 2.34 -6.47 -20.40
C TRP A 70 0.97 -6.03 -19.84
N ILE A 71 -0.11 -6.67 -20.32
CA ILE A 71 -1.49 -6.43 -19.85
C ILE A 71 -1.65 -6.76 -18.37
N GLN A 72 -1.14 -7.92 -17.93
CA GLN A 72 -1.20 -8.34 -16.52
C GLN A 72 -0.42 -7.39 -15.61
N ARG A 73 0.73 -6.86 -16.05
CA ARG A 73 1.48 -5.86 -15.28
C ARG A 73 0.69 -4.57 -15.08
N ASN A 74 0.01 -4.08 -16.12
CA ASN A 74 -0.79 -2.87 -16.04
C ASN A 74 -2.01 -3.04 -15.13
N ILE A 75 -2.70 -4.18 -15.20
CA ILE A 75 -3.79 -4.51 -14.28
C ILE A 75 -3.28 -4.52 -12.84
N LYS A 76 -2.15 -5.17 -12.56
CA LYS A 76 -1.56 -5.18 -11.21
C LYS A 76 -1.16 -3.79 -10.71
N LYS A 77 -0.61 -2.94 -11.59
CA LYS A 77 -0.30 -1.54 -11.26
C LYS A 77 -1.56 -0.76 -10.90
N GLN A 78 -2.62 -0.90 -11.69
CA GLN A 78 -3.90 -0.23 -11.44
C GLN A 78 -4.51 -0.68 -10.10
N LEU A 79 -4.52 -1.98 -9.83
CA LEU A 79 -5.00 -2.54 -8.56
C LEU A 79 -4.21 -2.01 -7.36
N LYS A 80 -2.87 -1.96 -7.47
CA LYS A 80 -2.02 -1.38 -6.41
C LYS A 80 -2.29 0.11 -6.21
N TYR A 81 -2.52 0.85 -7.30
CA TYR A 81 -2.82 2.27 -7.24
C TYR A 81 -4.17 2.55 -6.57
N ASN A 82 -5.21 1.80 -6.93
CA ASN A 82 -6.53 1.95 -6.33
C ASN A 82 -6.51 1.57 -4.85
N LEU A 83 -5.83 0.48 -4.47
CA LEU A 83 -5.65 0.13 -3.07
C LEU A 83 -4.93 1.23 -2.27
N ARG A 84 -3.90 1.86 -2.84
CA ARG A 84 -3.22 2.99 -2.18
C ARG A 84 -4.17 4.17 -1.94
N LYS A 85 -5.10 4.44 -2.87
CA LYS A 85 -6.11 5.49 -2.70
C LYS A 85 -7.07 5.17 -1.57
N GLU A 86 -7.61 3.95 -1.54
CA GLU A 86 -8.54 3.55 -0.48
C GLU A 86 -7.85 3.53 0.88
N VAL A 87 -6.61 3.05 0.95
CA VAL A 87 -5.80 3.09 2.18
C VAL A 87 -5.57 4.53 2.66
N GLU A 88 -5.26 5.49 1.77
CA GLU A 88 -5.09 6.90 2.17
C GLU A 88 -6.40 7.46 2.74
N LYS A 89 -7.54 7.20 2.07
CA LYS A 89 -8.86 7.63 2.55
C LYS A 89 -9.17 7.04 3.93
N THR A 90 -9.02 5.73 4.10
CA THR A 90 -9.25 5.04 5.37
C THR A 90 -8.35 5.59 6.48
N LYS A 91 -7.07 5.88 6.19
CA LYS A 91 -6.16 6.48 7.19
C LYS A 91 -6.64 7.87 7.63
N ILE A 92 -7.03 8.71 6.68
CA ILE A 92 -7.58 10.05 6.99
C ILE A 92 -8.86 9.91 7.80
N GLU A 93 -9.75 9.00 7.43
CA GLU A 93 -11.01 8.77 8.13
C GLU A 93 -10.79 8.28 9.56
N LEU A 94 -9.88 7.34 9.78
CA LEU A 94 -9.49 6.85 11.11
C LEU A 94 -8.80 7.91 11.98
N SER A 95 -8.36 9.03 11.40
CA SER A 95 -7.84 10.16 12.18
C SER A 95 -8.95 10.99 12.83
N ILE A 96 -10.22 10.75 12.42
CA ILE A 96 -11.41 11.47 12.88
C ILE A 96 -12.39 10.49 13.55
N ASN A 97 -12.52 9.29 13.00
CA ASN A 97 -13.47 8.26 13.41
C ASN A 97 -12.78 7.08 14.10
N LEU A 98 -13.47 6.45 15.06
CA LEU A 98 -12.98 5.25 15.76
C LEU A 98 -13.04 3.98 14.90
N TYR A 99 -13.86 4.00 13.85
CA TYR A 99 -14.09 2.88 12.96
C TYR A 99 -14.23 3.39 11.52
N CYS A 100 -13.69 2.63 10.58
CA CYS A 100 -13.80 2.85 9.14
C CYS A 100 -13.71 1.49 8.44
N GLU A 101 -14.41 1.36 7.32
CA GLU A 101 -14.33 0.18 6.46
C GLU A 101 -13.29 0.40 5.35
N LEU A 102 -12.39 -0.56 5.19
CA LEU A 102 -11.46 -0.57 4.07
C LEU A 102 -12.11 -1.32 2.90
N ASP A 103 -12.50 -0.60 1.85
CA ASP A 103 -13.00 -1.22 0.63
C ASP A 103 -11.86 -1.89 -0.15
N ILE A 104 -11.94 -3.22 -0.23
CA ILE A 104 -11.02 -4.09 -0.98
C ILE A 104 -11.71 -4.83 -2.12
N SER A 105 -12.93 -4.42 -2.48
CA SER A 105 -13.75 -5.06 -3.51
C SER A 105 -13.04 -5.14 -4.86
N GLU A 106 -12.26 -4.12 -5.22
CA GLU A 106 -11.49 -4.12 -6.47
C GLU A 106 -10.35 -5.14 -6.49
N LEU A 107 -9.87 -5.57 -5.32
CA LEU A 107 -8.88 -6.65 -5.20
C LEU A 107 -9.53 -8.03 -5.33
N LEU A 108 -10.83 -8.12 -5.06
CA LEU A 108 -11.58 -9.35 -5.20
C LEU A 108 -11.85 -9.64 -6.68
N PRO A 109 -11.99 -10.92 -7.06
CA PRO A 109 -12.45 -11.24 -8.40
C PRO A 109 -13.84 -10.67 -8.58
N LYS A 110 -14.00 -9.75 -9.54
CA LYS A 110 -15.27 -9.64 -10.25
C LYS A 110 -15.53 -11.03 -10.81
N SER A 111 -16.44 -11.78 -10.18
CA SER A 111 -16.97 -13.00 -10.77
C SER A 111 -17.43 -12.61 -12.16
N ASN A 112 -16.79 -13.15 -13.20
CA ASN A 112 -17.12 -13.01 -14.62
C ASN A 112 -16.36 -11.97 -15.47
N LEU A 113 -15.06 -11.76 -15.28
CA LEU A 113 -14.23 -11.22 -16.36
C LEU A 113 -13.00 -12.11 -16.56
N TYR A 114 -12.93 -12.70 -17.75
CA TYR A 114 -12.04 -13.77 -18.23
C TYR A 114 -12.46 -15.18 -17.79
N LYS A 115 -13.36 -15.79 -18.58
CA LYS A 115 -13.06 -17.12 -19.11
C LYS A 115 -11.70 -16.97 -19.80
N ILE A 116 -10.62 -17.31 -19.09
CA ILE A 116 -9.39 -17.66 -19.77
C ILE A 116 -9.69 -19.08 -20.23
N ASP A 117 -9.79 -19.28 -21.54
CA ASP A 117 -9.88 -20.62 -22.12
C ASP A 117 -8.80 -21.50 -21.50
N ASP A 118 -9.19 -22.61 -20.88
CA ASP A 118 -8.32 -23.65 -20.32
C ASP A 118 -7.59 -24.46 -21.42
N ASN A 119 -7.35 -23.88 -22.60
CA ASN A 119 -6.66 -24.52 -23.73
C ASN A 119 -5.21 -24.01 -23.88
N VAL A 120 -4.47 -23.92 -22.77
CA VAL A 120 -3.00 -23.90 -22.85
C VAL A 120 -2.51 -25.24 -22.33
N ASP A 121 -2.29 -26.10 -23.31
CA ASP A 121 -1.69 -27.43 -23.22
C ASP A 121 -0.33 -27.34 -22.51
N TYR A 122 -0.30 -27.72 -21.23
CA TYR A 122 0.97 -28.01 -20.55
C TYR A 122 1.30 -29.47 -20.87
N GLY A 123 2.14 -29.65 -21.89
CA GLY A 123 2.64 -30.96 -22.31
C GLY A 123 3.07 -31.81 -21.12
N TYR A 124 2.50 -33.01 -21.06
CA TYR A 124 2.91 -34.07 -20.15
C TYR A 124 4.32 -34.53 -20.54
N ASP A 125 5.31 -34.27 -19.68
CA ASP A 125 6.63 -34.90 -19.77
C ASP A 125 6.52 -36.30 -19.13
N TYR A 126 6.12 -37.29 -19.92
CA TYR A 126 6.31 -38.70 -19.56
C TYR A 126 7.78 -39.03 -19.68
N ARG A 127 8.52 -38.97 -18.56
CA ARG A 127 9.78 -39.70 -18.46
C ARG A 127 9.45 -41.16 -18.15
N SER A 128 9.50 -41.95 -19.22
CA SER A 128 9.60 -43.41 -19.23
C SER A 128 10.85 -43.87 -18.45
N GLU A 129 10.65 -44.82 -17.54
CA GLU A 129 11.68 -45.76 -17.08
C GLU A 129 12.05 -46.75 -18.19
#